data_AF-A0A9N7CPP2-F1
#
_entry.id   AF-A0A9N7CPP2-F1
#
_cell.length_a   1.000
_cell.length_b   1.000
_cell.length_c   1.000
_cell.angle_alpha   90.00
_cell.angle_beta   90.00
_cell.angle_gamma   90.00
#
_symmetry.space_group_name_H-M   'P 1'
#
loop_
_entity.id
_entity.type
_entity.pdbx_description
1 polymer ?
#
loop_
_entity_poly.entity_id
_entity_poly.type
_entity_poly.pdbx_seq_one_letter_code
_entity_poly.pdbx_strand_id
1 'polypeptide(L)'
;METRGRVLACITAMAVGSLPALGMAAQCPPDDHKGGETCIPANSAVDQGLNRPPGTDDDVSRGYAPGDLWQAGGRVWRATSVTPGGAQWAAVSTSNAPADTFGAHAVFAGGPTRMVSSYSGPAVDIETTAGGQTVATTLIIRPDGTLDTETLHRVLAARDAGTFATVTRVYDQTGHGNHLVATPGHHVVHIGAVQVSGQETLSWGENNGPGGFVLPQTLRVPANSFFFGTTGTYASSNSGYSAFPVPLMLGQKGQEFKVFMGSYTLDGFVHVADMRSPDQRTDLIISNDPAAFGISATPNGYRLENGNNHAMLGGALPASSFSGGYIGYNADGGSWFEQGRNTGQWTGIVIADQDATAEQEQDFEAAAAVAGDHMPQLRDTVVAIGDSRTEGYGLSDGTNWPYVMQRYARYKSYNFAVSGATTKQMLDMVPAAEALAGHPGRKVAVVFGGFNDHLHHIGTGETVHNLGHITSRLKKAGYHVAFIDEANTQGAPRKALTNAVEDGKITADTELDLFSSGEPLADVLDQTKWLADTTHPNQAGHDIIARNVWENIADFFKK
;
A
#
# COMPACT_ATOMS: atom_id res chain seq x y z
N MET A 1 -66.50 48.55 -9.52
CA MET A 1 -66.63 47.61 -8.38
C MET A 1 -67.19 46.33 -8.96
N GLU A 2 -66.51 45.18 -9.04
CA GLU A 2 -65.34 44.62 -8.38
C GLU A 2 -64.65 43.68 -9.37
N THR A 3 -63.32 43.75 -9.48
CA THR A 3 -62.50 42.75 -10.18
C THR A 3 -61.98 41.75 -9.14
N ARG A 4 -62.38 40.48 -9.27
CA ARG A 4 -61.90 39.36 -8.43
C ARG A 4 -60.45 39.02 -8.78
N GLY A 5 -59.51 39.30 -7.87
CA GLY A 5 -58.15 38.77 -7.91
C GLY A 5 -58.06 37.39 -7.26
N ARG A 6 -57.60 36.39 -8.01
CA ARG A 6 -57.20 35.07 -7.49
C ARG A 6 -55.76 35.17 -6.98
N VAL A 7 -55.56 34.87 -5.70
CA VAL A 7 -54.24 34.67 -5.09
C VAL A 7 -53.78 33.25 -5.44
N LEU A 8 -52.69 33.14 -6.19
CA LEU A 8 -52.01 31.88 -6.49
C LEU A 8 -50.94 31.65 -5.41
N ALA A 9 -51.16 30.66 -4.55
CA ALA A 9 -50.14 30.20 -3.61
C ALA A 9 -49.14 29.32 -4.37
N CYS A 10 -47.92 29.81 -4.58
CA CYS A 10 -46.80 28.98 -5.05
C CYS A 10 -46.29 28.13 -3.89
N ILE A 11 -46.54 26.82 -3.98
CA ILE A 11 -45.84 25.82 -3.17
C ILE A 11 -44.46 25.63 -3.79
N THR A 12 -43.43 26.13 -3.13
CA THR A 12 -42.03 25.84 -3.46
C THR A 12 -41.75 24.39 -3.09
N ALA A 13 -41.77 23.49 -4.06
CA ALA A 13 -41.24 22.15 -3.90
C ALA A 13 -39.72 22.26 -3.72
N MET A 14 -39.22 21.99 -2.51
CA MET A 14 -37.80 21.75 -2.31
C MET A 14 -37.43 20.48 -3.07
N ALA A 15 -36.73 20.64 -4.19
CA ALA A 15 -36.05 19.54 -4.84
C ALA A 15 -34.95 19.07 -3.89
N VAL A 16 -35.16 17.91 -3.26
CA VAL A 16 -34.09 17.15 -2.63
C VAL A 16 -33.16 16.75 -3.76
N GLY A 17 -32.07 17.49 -3.95
CA GLY A 17 -31.03 17.14 -4.90
C GLY A 17 -30.45 15.80 -4.47
N SER A 18 -30.65 14.77 -5.29
CA SER A 18 -29.85 13.55 -5.20
C SER A 18 -28.39 13.96 -5.34
N LEU A 19 -27.58 13.68 -4.31
CA LEU A 19 -26.13 13.76 -4.42
C LEU A 19 -25.70 12.97 -5.68
N PRO A 20 -24.82 13.51 -6.53
CA PRO A 20 -24.29 12.73 -7.63
C PRO A 20 -23.64 11.49 -7.02
N ALA A 21 -24.11 10.31 -7.45
CA ALA A 21 -23.43 9.06 -7.13
C ALA A 21 -21.94 9.26 -7.45
N LEU A 22 -21.05 8.83 -6.55
CA LEU A 22 -19.65 8.65 -6.90
C LEU A 22 -19.64 7.92 -8.25
N GLY A 23 -19.04 8.53 -9.29
CA GLY A 23 -18.92 7.89 -10.59
C GLY A 23 -18.31 6.50 -10.41
N MET A 24 -18.60 5.56 -11.32
CA MET A 24 -17.98 4.23 -11.24
C MET A 24 -16.47 4.40 -11.01
N ALA A 25 -15.93 3.68 -10.03
CA ALA A 25 -14.52 3.78 -9.69
C ALA A 25 -13.67 3.58 -10.95
N ALA A 26 -12.61 4.37 -11.07
CA ALA A 26 -11.66 4.21 -12.15
C ALA A 26 -11.10 2.78 -12.13
N GLN A 27 -10.69 2.28 -13.30
CA GLN A 27 -9.98 1.02 -13.41
C GLN A 27 -8.72 1.26 -14.20
N CYS A 28 -7.69 0.46 -13.93
CA CYS A 28 -6.51 0.49 -14.77
C CYS A 28 -6.89 0.16 -16.21
N PRO A 29 -6.34 0.89 -17.20
CA PRO A 29 -6.49 0.52 -18.59
C PRO A 29 -5.91 -0.89 -18.82
N PRO A 30 -6.32 -1.59 -19.89
CA PRO A 30 -5.60 -2.79 -20.31
C PRO A 30 -4.11 -2.46 -20.48
N ASP A 31 -3.25 -3.14 -19.72
CA ASP A 31 -1.80 -2.90 -19.77
C ASP A 31 -1.28 -3.36 -21.14
N ASP A 32 -0.66 -2.44 -21.89
CA ASP A 32 -0.01 -2.77 -23.16
C ASP A 32 1.43 -3.28 -22.97
N HIS A 33 1.89 -3.30 -21.72
CA HIS A 33 3.20 -3.75 -21.25
C HIS A 33 4.38 -3.02 -21.92
N LYS A 34 4.16 -1.79 -22.42
CA LYS A 34 5.16 -1.04 -23.22
C LYS A 34 5.87 0.10 -22.49
N GLY A 35 5.69 0.22 -21.18
CA GLY A 35 6.34 1.24 -20.34
C GLY A 35 5.61 2.58 -20.37
N GLY A 36 5.31 3.10 -19.17
CA GLY A 36 4.48 4.28 -18.93
C GLY A 36 4.11 4.41 -17.44
N GLU A 37 3.15 5.28 -17.11
CA GLU A 37 2.57 5.41 -15.76
C GLU A 37 2.16 4.03 -15.20
N THR A 38 2.52 3.74 -13.95
CA THR A 38 2.20 2.45 -13.34
C THR A 38 0.77 2.47 -12.84
N CYS A 39 -0.13 1.66 -13.41
CA CYS A 39 -1.46 1.45 -12.83
C CYS A 39 -1.62 0.02 -12.32
N ILE A 40 -1.94 -0.13 -11.04
CA ILE A 40 -2.25 -1.43 -10.43
C ILE A 40 -3.60 -1.39 -9.70
N PRO A 41 -4.26 -2.55 -9.46
CA PRO A 41 -3.92 -3.87 -9.97
C PRO A 41 -4.47 -4.04 -11.39
N ALA A 42 -4.36 -5.24 -11.95
CA ALA A 42 -4.95 -5.58 -13.23
C ALA A 42 -6.42 -5.17 -13.30
N ASN A 43 -6.88 -4.79 -14.50
CA ASN A 43 -8.29 -4.50 -14.74
C ASN A 43 -9.17 -5.70 -14.35
N SER A 44 -10.35 -5.43 -13.81
CA SER A 44 -11.32 -6.44 -13.38
C SER A 44 -11.73 -7.47 -14.44
N ALA A 45 -11.55 -7.19 -15.74
CA ALA A 45 -11.77 -8.16 -16.82
C ALA A 45 -10.80 -9.36 -16.76
N VAL A 46 -9.67 -9.22 -16.07
CA VAL A 46 -8.67 -10.27 -15.85
C VAL A 46 -9.04 -11.18 -14.67
N ASP A 47 -10.07 -10.81 -13.90
CA ASP A 47 -10.47 -11.53 -12.69
C ASP A 47 -11.20 -12.82 -13.04
N GLN A 48 -10.66 -13.96 -12.59
CA GLN A 48 -11.17 -15.32 -12.78
C GLN A 48 -12.50 -15.58 -12.05
N GLY A 49 -13.51 -14.72 -12.20
CA GLY A 49 -14.81 -14.81 -11.54
C GLY A 49 -14.87 -14.19 -10.13
N LEU A 50 -13.86 -13.42 -9.72
CA LEU A 50 -13.84 -12.74 -8.42
C LEU A 50 -14.72 -11.48 -8.37
N ASN A 51 -15.01 -10.87 -9.53
CA ASN A 51 -15.92 -9.73 -9.65
C ASN A 51 -17.39 -10.18 -9.75
N ARG A 52 -17.90 -10.78 -8.68
CA ARG A 52 -19.29 -11.25 -8.54
C ARG A 52 -19.83 -10.94 -7.15
N PRO A 53 -21.15 -10.88 -6.93
CA PRO A 53 -21.71 -10.88 -5.58
C PRO A 53 -21.32 -12.16 -4.79
N PRO A 54 -21.24 -12.09 -3.45
CA PRO A 54 -21.06 -13.28 -2.62
C PRO A 54 -22.31 -14.18 -2.66
N GLY A 55 -22.09 -15.49 -2.52
CA GLY A 55 -23.09 -16.55 -2.48
C GLY A 55 -23.10 -17.29 -1.14
N THR A 56 -23.96 -18.31 -1.03
CA THR A 56 -24.11 -19.08 0.23
C THR A 56 -22.89 -19.94 0.56
N ASP A 57 -22.05 -20.25 -0.42
CA ASP A 57 -20.83 -21.04 -0.27
C ASP A 57 -19.60 -20.16 0.04
N ASP A 58 -19.73 -18.82 0.00
CA ASP A 58 -18.69 -17.89 0.48
C ASP A 58 -18.78 -17.81 2.01
N ASP A 59 -18.40 -18.90 2.66
CA ASP A 59 -18.64 -19.21 4.08
C ASP A 59 -17.33 -19.51 4.85
N VAL A 60 -17.47 -20.00 6.08
CA VAL A 60 -16.32 -20.34 6.94
C VAL A 60 -15.45 -21.47 6.37
N SER A 61 -15.98 -22.36 5.54
CA SER A 61 -15.20 -23.40 4.87
C SER A 61 -14.30 -22.82 3.78
N ARG A 62 -14.65 -21.64 3.25
CA ARG A 62 -13.79 -20.82 2.38
C ARG A 62 -12.91 -19.85 3.16
N GLY A 63 -13.01 -19.84 4.49
CA GLY A 63 -12.22 -19.04 5.42
C GLY A 63 -12.75 -17.63 5.67
N TYR A 64 -14.01 -17.35 5.32
CA TYR A 64 -14.66 -16.08 5.70
C TYR A 64 -15.09 -16.07 7.17
N ALA A 65 -15.07 -14.89 7.78
CA ALA A 65 -15.56 -14.61 9.12
C ALA A 65 -16.72 -13.60 9.10
N PRO A 66 -17.58 -13.56 10.15
CA PRO A 66 -18.54 -12.47 10.31
C PRO A 66 -17.82 -11.13 10.35
N GLY A 67 -18.35 -10.13 9.64
CA GLY A 67 -17.74 -8.81 9.48
C GLY A 67 -16.93 -8.64 8.19
N ASP A 68 -16.47 -9.74 7.58
CA ASP A 68 -15.71 -9.67 6.33
C ASP A 68 -16.48 -8.91 5.24
N LEU A 69 -15.75 -8.09 4.50
CA LEU A 69 -16.26 -7.35 3.36
C LEU A 69 -16.03 -8.12 2.06
N TRP A 70 -16.92 -7.86 1.12
CA TRP A 70 -16.82 -8.30 -0.27
C TRP A 70 -17.18 -7.13 -1.16
N GLN A 71 -16.38 -6.84 -2.19
CA GLN A 71 -16.70 -5.82 -3.19
C GLN A 71 -16.81 -6.47 -4.58
N ALA A 72 -17.83 -6.07 -5.34
CA ALA A 72 -17.94 -6.38 -6.75
C ALA A 72 -18.81 -5.35 -7.47
N GLY A 73 -18.33 -4.86 -8.62
CA GLY A 73 -19.06 -3.90 -9.46
C GLY A 73 -19.49 -2.62 -8.73
N GLY A 74 -18.66 -2.11 -7.81
CA GLY A 74 -18.96 -0.90 -7.03
C GLY A 74 -20.00 -1.11 -5.92
N ARG A 75 -20.36 -2.35 -5.61
CA ARG A 75 -21.24 -2.71 -4.49
C ARG A 75 -20.43 -3.46 -3.45
N VAL A 76 -20.77 -3.24 -2.17
CA VAL A 76 -20.13 -3.91 -1.04
C VAL A 76 -21.15 -4.71 -0.26
N TRP A 77 -20.73 -5.87 0.24
CA TRP A 77 -21.47 -6.72 1.15
C TRP A 77 -20.65 -7.01 2.39
N ARG A 78 -21.32 -7.25 3.51
CA ARG A 78 -20.74 -7.64 4.79
C ARG A 78 -21.27 -9.00 5.21
N ALA A 79 -20.38 -9.90 5.60
CA ALA A 79 -20.74 -11.19 6.13
C ALA A 79 -21.45 -11.02 7.48
N THR A 80 -22.72 -11.44 7.57
CA THR A 80 -23.51 -11.42 8.81
C THR A 80 -23.52 -12.78 9.50
N SER A 81 -23.39 -13.85 8.71
CA SER A 81 -23.23 -15.23 9.16
C SER A 81 -22.44 -15.99 8.11
N VAL A 82 -21.56 -16.90 8.53
CA VAL A 82 -20.67 -17.65 7.64
C VAL A 82 -20.80 -19.17 7.85
N THR A 83 -22.01 -19.65 8.17
CA THR A 83 -22.24 -21.10 8.36
C THR A 83 -22.00 -21.90 7.08
N PRO A 84 -21.45 -23.13 7.15
CA PRO A 84 -21.18 -23.96 5.97
C PRO A 84 -22.41 -24.15 5.06
N GLY A 85 -22.29 -23.80 3.77
CA GLY A 85 -23.32 -23.84 2.73
C GLY A 85 -24.48 -22.86 2.94
N GLY A 86 -24.37 -21.94 3.90
CA GLY A 86 -25.47 -21.09 4.34
C GLY A 86 -25.05 -19.66 4.71
N ALA A 87 -23.91 -19.18 4.21
CA ALA A 87 -23.45 -17.83 4.50
C ALA A 87 -24.49 -16.79 4.09
N GLN A 88 -24.60 -15.74 4.91
CA GLN A 88 -25.52 -14.62 4.73
C GLN A 88 -24.72 -13.32 4.63
N TRP A 89 -24.89 -12.63 3.52
CA TRP A 89 -24.19 -11.40 3.20
C TRP A 89 -25.19 -10.25 3.05
N ALA A 90 -25.05 -9.21 3.88
CA ALA A 90 -25.89 -8.03 3.81
C ALA A 90 -25.23 -6.96 2.95
N ALA A 91 -25.99 -6.30 2.07
CA ALA A 91 -25.47 -5.17 1.32
C ALA A 91 -25.14 -4.00 2.27
N VAL A 92 -23.96 -3.41 2.12
CA VAL A 92 -23.54 -2.21 2.86
C VAL A 92 -23.89 -0.98 2.03
N SER A 93 -24.54 0.01 2.65
CA SER A 93 -24.83 1.28 1.97
C SER A 93 -23.62 2.20 2.04
N THR A 94 -22.79 2.18 1.02
CA THR A 94 -21.58 3.01 0.91
C THR A 94 -21.84 4.21 0.01
N SER A 95 -22.82 5.06 0.35
CA SER A 95 -23.13 6.26 -0.44
C SER A 95 -22.15 7.42 -0.23
N ASN A 96 -21.18 7.23 0.66
CA ASN A 96 -20.38 8.30 1.23
C ASN A 96 -18.89 8.07 0.96
N ALA A 97 -18.12 9.15 0.93
CA ALA A 97 -16.67 9.11 0.84
C ALA A 97 -16.07 8.68 2.20
N PRO A 98 -14.85 8.13 2.24
CA PRO A 98 -14.34 7.48 3.45
C PRO A 98 -14.34 8.33 4.72
N ALA A 99 -14.13 9.65 4.63
CA ALA A 99 -14.10 10.51 5.82
C ALA A 99 -15.49 10.85 6.39
N ASP A 100 -16.56 10.71 5.60
CA ASP A 100 -17.92 11.00 6.04
C ASP A 100 -18.36 10.10 7.21
N THR A 101 -17.75 8.92 7.33
CA THR A 101 -17.94 7.96 8.43
C THR A 101 -17.69 8.56 9.82
N PHE A 102 -16.81 9.57 9.90
CA PHE A 102 -16.46 10.24 11.16
C PHE A 102 -17.22 11.56 11.37
N GLY A 103 -17.98 12.02 10.37
CA GLY A 103 -18.76 13.25 10.44
C GLY A 103 -17.92 14.45 10.92
N ALA A 104 -18.41 15.15 11.94
CA ALA A 104 -17.72 16.32 12.50
C ALA A 104 -16.38 15.97 13.20
N HIS A 105 -16.13 14.70 13.51
CA HIS A 105 -14.89 14.25 14.12
C HIS A 105 -13.75 14.07 13.11
N ALA A 106 -14.03 14.08 11.79
CA ALA A 106 -12.99 14.14 10.77
C ALA A 106 -12.30 15.51 10.83
N VAL A 107 -11.13 15.57 11.48
CA VAL A 107 -10.34 16.81 11.63
C VAL A 107 -9.35 17.03 10.49
N PHE A 108 -9.10 16.00 9.68
CA PHE A 108 -8.44 16.12 8.40
C PHE A 108 -8.89 14.99 7.47
N ALA A 109 -9.13 15.33 6.21
CA ALA A 109 -9.29 14.36 5.13
C ALA A 109 -8.74 14.97 3.85
N GLY A 110 -7.88 14.26 3.13
CA GLY A 110 -7.22 14.84 1.96
C GLY A 110 -6.49 13.83 1.11
N GLY A 111 -6.20 14.21 -0.13
CA GLY A 111 -5.55 13.37 -1.13
C GLY A 111 -5.94 13.80 -2.55
N PRO A 112 -5.42 13.10 -3.57
CA PRO A 112 -5.84 13.28 -4.97
C PRO A 112 -7.29 12.86 -5.22
N THR A 113 -7.92 12.11 -4.32
CA THR A 113 -9.32 11.70 -4.44
C THR A 113 -10.24 12.43 -3.46
N ARG A 114 -11.53 12.42 -3.76
CA ARG A 114 -12.56 12.99 -2.89
C ARG A 114 -12.79 12.11 -1.66
N MET A 115 -12.36 12.59 -0.50
CA MET A 115 -12.50 11.93 0.80
C MET A 115 -13.73 12.36 1.59
N VAL A 116 -14.34 13.51 1.24
CA VAL A 116 -15.60 14.03 1.80
C VAL A 116 -16.60 14.21 0.67
N SER A 117 -17.81 13.62 0.74
CA SER A 117 -18.71 13.52 -0.43
C SER A 117 -19.13 14.86 -1.03
N SER A 118 -19.30 15.88 -0.18
CA SER A 118 -19.70 17.23 -0.62
C SER A 118 -18.53 18.08 -1.14
N TYR A 119 -17.29 17.58 -1.07
CA TYR A 119 -16.12 18.39 -1.37
C TYR A 119 -15.90 18.55 -2.88
N SER A 120 -15.62 19.79 -3.26
CA SER A 120 -14.98 20.16 -4.52
C SER A 120 -14.13 21.41 -4.26
N GLY A 121 -12.96 21.50 -4.89
CA GLY A 121 -11.97 22.52 -4.56
C GLY A 121 -10.53 22.02 -4.75
N PRO A 122 -9.54 22.77 -4.26
CA PRO A 122 -8.14 22.37 -4.31
C PRO A 122 -7.89 20.98 -3.69
N ALA A 123 -7.16 20.12 -4.38
CA ALA A 123 -6.79 18.80 -3.89
C ALA A 123 -5.34 18.80 -3.39
N VAL A 124 -4.43 19.23 -4.26
CA VAL A 124 -3.00 19.32 -4.00
C VAL A 124 -2.37 20.53 -4.70
N ASP A 125 -1.34 21.10 -4.08
CA ASP A 125 -0.39 21.97 -4.79
C ASP A 125 0.81 21.11 -5.21
N ILE A 126 1.29 21.33 -6.44
CA ILE A 126 2.46 20.65 -7.01
C ILE A 126 3.46 21.63 -7.57
N GLU A 127 4.72 21.22 -7.57
CA GLU A 127 5.84 21.89 -8.25
C GLU A 127 6.41 20.97 -9.32
N THR A 128 6.55 21.47 -10.54
CA THR A 128 7.30 20.82 -11.63
C THR A 128 8.49 21.69 -12.03
N THR A 129 9.51 21.09 -12.66
CA THR A 129 10.59 21.85 -13.28
C THR A 129 10.35 21.92 -14.79
N ALA A 130 10.26 23.11 -15.37
CA ALA A 130 10.09 23.31 -16.81
C ALA A 130 11.06 24.39 -17.31
N GLY A 131 11.93 24.03 -18.26
CA GLY A 131 12.98 24.92 -18.73
C GLY A 131 13.94 25.36 -17.62
N GLY A 132 14.21 24.47 -16.65
CA GLY A 132 15.02 24.75 -15.47
C GLY A 132 14.39 25.73 -14.46
N GLN A 133 13.09 26.04 -14.58
CA GLN A 133 12.36 26.88 -13.64
C GLN A 133 11.29 26.07 -12.90
N THR A 134 11.11 26.35 -11.61
CA THR A 134 10.02 25.76 -10.82
C THR A 134 8.69 26.40 -11.21
N VAL A 135 7.70 25.56 -11.53
CA VAL A 135 6.33 25.96 -11.87
C VAL A 135 5.38 25.36 -10.83
N ALA A 136 4.70 26.23 -10.08
CA ALA A 136 3.67 25.81 -9.12
C ALA A 136 2.31 25.69 -9.81
N THR A 137 1.58 24.60 -9.54
CA THR A 137 0.24 24.35 -10.07
C THR A 137 -0.65 23.77 -8.97
N THR A 138 -1.89 24.23 -8.87
CA THR A 138 -2.91 23.61 -7.99
C THR A 138 -3.77 22.68 -8.82
N LEU A 139 -3.87 21.42 -8.42
CA LEU A 139 -4.84 20.46 -8.95
C LEU A 139 -6.09 20.49 -8.09
N ILE A 140 -7.26 20.33 -8.71
CA ILE A 140 -8.56 20.41 -8.03
C ILE A 140 -9.33 19.09 -8.11
N ILE A 141 -10.15 18.82 -7.10
CA ILE A 141 -11.29 17.91 -7.19
C ILE A 141 -12.45 18.70 -7.78
N ARG A 142 -12.94 18.27 -8.95
CA ARG A 142 -14.05 18.88 -9.67
C ARG A 142 -15.39 18.60 -8.96
N PRO A 143 -16.47 19.33 -9.30
CA PRO A 143 -17.80 19.08 -8.73
C PRO A 143 -18.34 17.66 -8.92
N ASP A 144 -17.84 16.92 -9.91
CA ASP A 144 -18.17 15.51 -10.14
C ASP A 144 -17.39 14.53 -9.25
N GLY A 145 -16.45 15.02 -8.43
CA GLY A 145 -15.61 14.24 -7.52
C GLY A 145 -14.30 13.73 -8.12
N THR A 146 -14.02 14.04 -9.39
CA THR A 146 -12.79 13.61 -10.08
C THR A 146 -11.66 14.62 -9.93
N LEU A 147 -10.40 14.14 -9.95
CA LEU A 147 -9.21 14.98 -10.01
C LEU A 147 -9.09 15.66 -11.38
N ASP A 148 -8.54 16.88 -11.41
CA ASP A 148 -8.16 17.59 -12.64
C ASP A 148 -6.94 17.00 -13.35
N THR A 149 -7.11 15.79 -13.89
CA THR A 149 -6.07 15.04 -14.62
C THR A 149 -5.66 15.71 -15.93
N GLU A 150 -6.53 16.51 -16.56
CA GLU A 150 -6.16 17.28 -17.76
C GLU A 150 -5.06 18.29 -17.44
N THR A 151 -5.21 19.02 -16.34
CA THR A 151 -4.15 19.93 -15.86
C THR A 151 -2.89 19.16 -15.47
N LEU A 152 -3.01 18.03 -14.78
CA LEU A 152 -1.87 17.19 -14.41
C LEU A 152 -1.10 16.72 -15.66
N HIS A 153 -1.76 16.11 -16.64
CA HIS A 153 -1.10 15.62 -17.86
C HIS A 153 -0.40 16.74 -18.62
N ARG A 154 -1.01 17.93 -18.68
CA ARG A 154 -0.40 19.10 -19.32
C ARG A 154 0.89 19.54 -18.62
N VAL A 155 0.93 19.57 -17.29
CA VAL A 155 2.15 19.98 -16.58
C VAL A 155 3.22 18.90 -16.61
N LEU A 156 2.84 17.61 -16.61
CA LEU A 156 3.77 16.50 -16.79
C LEU A 156 4.41 16.53 -18.18
N ALA A 157 3.63 16.82 -19.22
CA ALA A 157 4.14 16.94 -20.59
C ALA A 157 5.08 18.12 -20.80
N ALA A 158 4.93 19.20 -20.03
CA ALA A 158 5.77 20.39 -20.10
C ALA A 158 7.03 20.32 -19.23
N ARG A 159 7.13 19.32 -18.35
CA ARG A 159 8.19 19.16 -17.37
C ARG A 159 9.49 18.66 -18.03
N ASP A 160 10.63 19.11 -17.50
CA ASP A 160 11.95 18.63 -17.88
C ASP A 160 12.10 17.12 -17.61
N ALA A 161 12.68 16.41 -18.57
CA ALA A 161 12.90 14.96 -18.47
C ALA A 161 13.74 14.61 -17.23
N GLY A 162 13.35 13.54 -16.53
CA GLY A 162 14.02 13.08 -15.32
C GLY A 162 13.69 13.88 -14.05
N THR A 163 12.79 14.86 -14.11
CA THR A 163 12.26 15.55 -12.93
C THR A 163 10.86 15.03 -12.56
N PHE A 164 10.34 15.43 -11.39
CA PHE A 164 9.07 14.95 -10.86
C PHE A 164 8.01 16.06 -10.76
N ALA A 165 6.75 15.67 -10.56
CA ALA A 165 5.69 16.58 -10.11
C ALA A 165 5.54 16.41 -8.60
N THR A 166 6.25 17.24 -7.86
CA THR A 166 6.40 17.12 -6.42
C THR A 166 5.22 17.79 -5.71
N VAL A 167 4.56 17.07 -4.82
CA VAL A 167 3.44 17.56 -4.02
C VAL A 167 3.96 18.41 -2.87
N THR A 168 3.57 19.68 -2.83
CA THR A 168 3.97 20.63 -1.78
C THR A 168 2.89 20.87 -0.74
N ARG A 169 1.63 20.58 -1.07
CA ARG A 169 0.50 20.67 -0.14
C ARG A 169 -0.57 19.65 -0.47
N VAL A 170 -1.19 19.08 0.55
CA VAL A 170 -2.47 18.35 0.47
C VAL A 170 -3.54 19.16 1.19
N TYR A 171 -4.61 19.51 0.48
CA TYR A 171 -5.69 20.31 1.04
C TYR A 171 -6.60 19.48 1.94
N ASP A 172 -7.15 20.14 2.95
CA ASP A 172 -8.07 19.57 3.92
C ASP A 172 -9.49 19.75 3.41
N GLN A 173 -10.14 18.62 3.13
CA GLN A 173 -11.49 18.54 2.57
C GLN A 173 -12.58 18.68 3.63
N THR A 174 -12.23 18.61 4.92
CA THR A 174 -13.18 18.68 6.04
C THR A 174 -13.60 20.12 6.37
N GLY A 175 -12.83 21.10 5.93
CA GLY A 175 -13.07 22.52 6.19
C GLY A 175 -12.44 23.05 7.49
N HIS A 176 -11.68 22.23 8.22
CA HIS A 176 -10.96 22.64 9.43
C HIS A 176 -9.68 23.44 9.14
N GLY A 177 -9.20 23.42 7.90
CA GLY A 177 -8.00 24.15 7.48
C GLY A 177 -6.70 23.47 7.88
N ASN A 178 -6.75 22.18 8.23
CA ASN A 178 -5.60 21.39 8.65
C ASN A 178 -4.80 20.85 7.45
N HIS A 179 -4.48 21.71 6.49
CA HIS A 179 -3.72 21.32 5.30
C HIS A 179 -2.37 20.69 5.67
N LEU A 180 -2.00 19.63 4.96
CA LEU A 180 -0.67 19.04 5.09
C LEU A 180 0.28 19.77 4.15
N VAL A 181 1.47 20.11 4.64
CA VAL A 181 2.48 20.83 3.85
C VAL A 181 3.74 20.00 3.78
N ALA A 182 4.37 19.94 2.61
CA ALA A 182 5.60 19.18 2.44
C ALA A 182 6.69 19.68 3.41
N THR A 183 7.49 18.74 3.88
CA THR A 183 8.58 19.02 4.83
C THR A 183 9.61 19.90 4.16
N PRO A 184 9.89 21.12 4.66
CA PRO A 184 10.79 22.06 3.99
C PRO A 184 12.15 21.43 3.66
N GLY A 185 12.56 21.49 2.38
CA GLY A 185 13.82 20.89 1.91
C GLY A 185 13.77 19.37 1.67
N HIS A 186 12.63 18.73 1.96
CA HIS A 186 12.40 17.29 1.87
C HIS A 186 11.06 17.00 1.18
N HIS A 187 10.84 17.65 0.02
CA HIS A 187 9.65 17.44 -0.80
C HIS A 187 9.84 16.18 -1.66
N VAL A 188 9.44 15.02 -1.14
CA VAL A 188 9.72 13.71 -1.76
C VAL A 188 8.48 13.00 -2.33
N VAL A 189 7.29 13.54 -2.04
CA VAL A 189 6.03 12.93 -2.49
C VAL A 189 5.69 13.45 -3.88
N HIS A 190 5.36 12.54 -4.79
CA HIS A 190 5.03 12.80 -6.19
C HIS A 190 3.56 12.49 -6.50
N ILE A 191 3.08 13.00 -7.62
CA ILE A 191 1.83 12.62 -8.29
C ILE A 191 2.05 12.45 -9.79
N GLY A 192 1.25 11.62 -10.48
CA GLY A 192 1.42 11.36 -11.91
C GLY A 192 2.48 10.31 -12.25
N ALA A 193 2.86 9.47 -11.28
CA ALA A 193 3.80 8.37 -11.47
C ALA A 193 3.13 7.00 -11.31
N VAL A 194 2.28 6.88 -10.30
CA VAL A 194 1.55 5.66 -9.95
C VAL A 194 0.07 5.95 -9.78
N GLN A 195 -0.74 5.09 -10.38
CA GLN A 195 -2.17 5.01 -10.22
C GLN A 195 -2.58 3.73 -9.49
N VAL A 196 -3.55 3.84 -8.60
CA VAL A 196 -4.20 2.71 -7.93
C VAL A 196 -5.66 2.67 -8.40
N SER A 197 -6.05 1.60 -9.07
CA SER A 197 -7.36 1.47 -9.72
C SER A 197 -7.67 2.70 -10.58
N GLY A 198 -6.72 3.14 -11.41
CA GLY A 198 -6.85 4.31 -12.28
C GLY A 198 -6.94 5.67 -11.56
N GLN A 199 -6.76 5.72 -10.23
CA GLN A 199 -6.70 6.96 -9.46
C GLN A 199 -5.27 7.37 -9.21
N GLU A 200 -4.95 8.64 -9.45
CA GLU A 200 -3.66 9.22 -9.08
C GLU A 200 -3.36 9.05 -7.59
N THR A 201 -2.08 8.88 -7.28
CA THR A 201 -1.63 8.69 -5.90
C THR A 201 -0.62 9.74 -5.47
N LEU A 202 -0.63 10.03 -4.17
CA LEU A 202 0.54 10.53 -3.46
C LEU A 202 1.50 9.36 -3.34
N SER A 203 2.59 9.38 -4.11
CA SER A 203 3.55 8.28 -4.18
C SER A 203 4.94 8.74 -3.77
N TRP A 204 5.67 7.85 -3.10
CA TRP A 204 7.09 8.05 -2.81
C TRP A 204 7.77 6.71 -2.72
N GLY A 205 9.01 6.59 -3.15
CA GLY A 205 9.79 5.37 -3.04
C GLY A 205 11.22 5.63 -2.58
N GLU A 206 12.08 4.65 -2.81
CA GLU A 206 13.46 4.70 -2.33
C GLU A 206 14.27 5.88 -2.89
N ASN A 207 14.20 6.09 -4.21
CA ASN A 207 14.97 7.14 -4.87
C ASN A 207 14.44 8.55 -4.56
N ASN A 208 13.22 8.67 -4.03
CA ASN A 208 12.66 9.94 -3.59
C ASN A 208 13.36 10.47 -2.34
N GLY A 209 13.84 9.56 -1.48
CA GLY A 209 14.49 9.88 -0.21
C GLY A 209 13.51 10.17 0.95
N PRO A 210 14.05 10.52 2.12
CA PRO A 210 13.26 10.85 3.31
C PRO A 210 12.56 12.21 3.21
N GLY A 211 11.33 12.23 3.72
CA GLY A 211 10.44 13.38 3.68
C GLY A 211 8.98 12.96 3.75
N GLY A 212 8.11 13.91 3.41
CA GLY A 212 6.66 13.74 3.52
C GLY A 212 6.02 15.05 3.90
N PHE A 213 4.95 14.99 4.69
CA PHE A 213 4.17 16.13 5.11
C PHE A 213 4.23 16.40 6.60
N VAL A 214 4.19 17.67 6.96
CA VAL A 214 4.00 18.17 8.32
C VAL A 214 2.52 18.34 8.59
N LEU A 215 2.07 17.84 9.74
CA LEU A 215 0.73 18.05 10.27
C LEU A 215 0.73 19.36 11.05
N PRO A 216 -0.21 20.27 10.79
CA PRO A 216 -0.22 21.57 11.44
C PRO A 216 -0.52 21.44 12.94
N GLN A 217 -0.01 22.37 13.75
CA GLN A 217 -0.26 22.42 15.20
C GLN A 217 -1.73 22.68 15.58
N THR A 218 -2.56 23.05 14.59
CA THR A 218 -4.01 23.17 14.74
C THR A 218 -4.70 21.81 14.71
N LEU A 219 -4.08 20.79 14.10
CA LEU A 219 -4.56 19.42 14.13
C LEU A 219 -4.24 18.81 15.50
N ARG A 220 -5.28 18.46 16.24
CA ARG A 220 -5.18 17.90 17.59
C ARG A 220 -6.06 16.69 17.73
N VAL A 221 -5.54 15.67 18.39
CA VAL A 221 -6.31 14.46 18.71
C VAL A 221 -6.01 14.01 20.15
N PRO A 222 -6.98 13.44 20.89
CA PRO A 222 -6.71 12.75 22.15
C PRO A 222 -5.79 11.55 21.93
N ALA A 223 -4.79 11.34 22.79
CA ALA A 223 -3.82 10.24 22.62
C ALA A 223 -4.42 8.83 22.82
N ASN A 224 -5.60 8.75 23.43
CA ASN A 224 -6.31 7.51 23.74
C ASN A 224 -7.70 7.43 23.11
N SER A 225 -8.02 8.31 22.16
CA SER A 225 -9.29 8.32 21.41
C SER A 225 -9.05 9.06 20.09
N PHE A 226 -8.58 8.35 19.07
CA PHE A 226 -8.41 8.91 17.73
C PHE A 226 -8.50 7.81 16.66
N PHE A 227 -8.65 8.22 15.40
CA PHE A 227 -8.52 7.35 14.24
C PHE A 227 -7.55 7.96 13.23
N PHE A 228 -6.71 7.13 12.63
CA PHE A 228 -5.94 7.43 11.43
C PHE A 228 -6.20 6.35 10.40
N GLY A 229 -6.44 6.74 9.16
CA GLY A 229 -6.59 5.80 8.06
C GLY A 229 -6.12 6.33 6.73
N THR A 230 -5.78 5.41 5.83
CA THR A 230 -5.27 5.70 4.49
C THR A 230 -5.95 4.80 3.47
N THR A 231 -6.16 5.31 2.26
CA THR A 231 -6.62 4.52 1.11
C THR A 231 -5.53 4.47 0.04
N GLY A 232 -5.54 3.44 -0.80
CA GLY A 232 -4.52 3.21 -1.82
C GLY A 232 -3.79 1.91 -1.52
N THR A 233 -2.46 1.95 -1.45
CA THR A 233 -1.61 0.78 -1.20
C THR A 233 -0.22 1.17 -0.68
N TYR A 234 0.61 0.15 -0.43
CA TYR A 234 2.03 0.23 -0.11
C TYR A 234 2.81 -0.69 -1.04
N ALA A 235 4.03 -0.35 -1.44
CA ALA A 235 4.86 -1.27 -2.25
C ALA A 235 5.78 -2.20 -1.45
N SER A 236 5.90 -1.96 -0.15
CA SER A 236 6.60 -2.83 0.78
C SER A 236 5.81 -2.99 2.07
N SER A 237 5.81 -4.20 2.61
CA SER A 237 5.19 -4.56 3.90
C SER A 237 6.25 -4.73 4.99
N ASN A 238 7.48 -4.30 4.74
CA ASN A 238 8.61 -4.44 5.65
C ASN A 238 9.63 -3.31 5.42
N SER A 239 10.48 -3.04 6.40
CA SER A 239 11.64 -2.17 6.20
C SER A 239 12.70 -2.44 7.25
N GLY A 240 13.94 -1.99 7.00
CA GLY A 240 15.06 -2.21 7.93
C GLY A 240 15.64 -1.00 8.63
N TYR A 241 16.36 -1.30 9.72
CA TYR A 241 17.26 -0.44 10.51
C TYR A 241 16.68 0.88 11.02
N SER A 242 16.19 0.94 12.27
CA SER A 242 15.67 2.18 12.92
C SER A 242 14.60 2.96 12.16
N ALA A 243 14.31 2.58 10.91
CA ALA A 243 13.20 3.03 10.14
C ALA A 243 11.96 2.47 10.81
N PHE A 244 11.15 3.39 11.27
CA PHE A 244 9.74 3.14 11.46
C PHE A 244 9.16 3.25 10.05
N PRO A 245 8.83 2.15 9.35
CA PRO A 245 8.08 2.29 8.12
C PRO A 245 6.66 2.58 8.54
N VAL A 246 6.43 3.82 8.95
CA VAL A 246 5.10 4.35 8.94
C VAL A 246 5.06 5.81 8.56
N PRO A 247 4.01 6.15 7.82
CA PRO A 247 3.71 7.49 7.38
C PRO A 247 2.80 8.21 8.37
N LEU A 248 2.95 8.01 9.67
CA LEU A 248 2.28 8.81 10.71
C LEU A 248 3.08 8.79 12.02
N MET A 249 3.56 9.97 12.39
CA MET A 249 3.91 10.33 13.75
C MET A 249 2.91 11.39 14.21
N LEU A 250 2.25 11.17 15.35
CA LEU A 250 1.44 12.19 16.01
C LEU A 250 2.17 12.73 17.23
N GLY A 251 2.10 14.04 17.45
CA GLY A 251 2.76 14.70 18.58
C GLY A 251 4.22 15.06 18.30
N GLN A 252 5.00 15.18 19.37
CA GLN A 252 6.39 15.67 19.33
C GLN A 252 7.24 14.99 20.40
N LYS A 253 8.54 14.88 20.12
CA LYS A 253 9.62 14.31 20.96
C LYS A 253 9.28 14.16 22.44
N GLY A 254 9.13 12.91 22.88
CA GLY A 254 8.84 12.53 24.26
C GLY A 254 7.35 12.42 24.61
N GLN A 255 6.46 12.80 23.69
CA GLN A 255 5.02 12.55 23.70
C GLN A 255 4.55 12.29 22.26
N GLU A 256 4.94 11.14 21.72
CA GLU A 256 4.68 10.77 20.33
C GLU A 256 4.06 9.39 20.21
N PHE A 257 3.21 9.25 19.20
CA PHE A 257 2.70 7.97 18.72
C PHE A 257 3.24 7.74 17.32
N LYS A 258 3.69 6.51 17.05
CA LYS A 258 4.09 6.04 15.71
C LYS A 258 3.43 4.69 15.50
N VAL A 259 2.81 4.48 14.35
CA VAL A 259 2.64 3.12 13.83
C VAL A 259 3.93 2.75 13.06
N PHE A 260 4.09 1.53 12.51
CA PHE A 260 5.31 0.75 12.20
C PHE A 260 5.10 -0.43 11.25
N MET A 261 6.09 -0.94 10.50
CA MET A 261 6.11 -2.29 9.87
C MET A 261 7.51 -2.94 10.03
N GLY A 262 7.64 -4.21 10.40
CA GLY A 262 8.93 -4.94 10.49
C GLY A 262 9.89 -4.61 11.63
N SER A 263 9.96 -3.34 12.06
CA SER A 263 10.89 -2.84 13.08
C SER A 263 12.37 -3.16 12.78
N TYR A 264 13.23 -3.11 13.81
CA TYR A 264 14.62 -3.56 13.79
C TYR A 264 14.79 -5.03 13.39
N THR A 265 13.74 -5.84 13.56
CA THR A 265 13.75 -7.29 13.32
C THR A 265 13.41 -7.67 11.88
N LEU A 266 12.95 -6.74 11.04
CA LEU A 266 12.48 -7.02 9.67
C LEU A 266 11.36 -8.08 9.64
N ASP A 267 10.50 -8.09 10.64
CA ASP A 267 9.61 -9.23 10.87
C ASP A 267 8.33 -9.24 10.01
N GLY A 268 8.08 -8.16 9.25
CA GLY A 268 6.92 -7.99 8.37
C GLY A 268 5.59 -7.70 9.07
N PHE A 269 5.56 -7.55 10.39
CA PHE A 269 4.33 -7.21 11.15
C PHE A 269 4.19 -5.71 11.31
N VAL A 270 2.99 -5.21 11.61
CA VAL A 270 2.78 -3.82 12.00
C VAL A 270 3.18 -3.62 13.45
N HIS A 271 3.88 -2.53 13.76
CA HIS A 271 4.30 -2.16 15.11
C HIS A 271 3.72 -0.82 15.53
N VAL A 272 3.66 -0.59 16.84
CA VAL A 272 3.29 0.70 17.42
C VAL A 272 4.34 1.14 18.44
N ALA A 273 4.84 2.36 18.31
CA ALA A 273 5.55 3.07 19.36
C ALA A 273 4.61 4.07 20.03
N ASP A 274 4.59 4.05 21.35
CA ASP A 274 3.84 5.01 22.16
C ASP A 274 4.56 5.24 23.50
N MET A 275 3.87 5.86 24.47
CA MET A 275 4.46 6.15 25.77
C MET A 275 4.70 4.94 26.67
N ARG A 276 4.23 3.76 26.27
CA ARG A 276 4.41 2.49 26.99
C ARG A 276 5.64 1.75 26.51
N SER A 277 5.85 1.69 25.20
CA SER A 277 7.01 1.03 24.59
C SER A 277 7.36 1.68 23.25
N PRO A 278 8.66 1.82 22.93
CA PRO A 278 9.12 2.33 21.64
C PRO A 278 8.90 1.33 20.49
N ASP A 279 8.51 0.09 20.81
CA ASP A 279 8.28 -0.97 19.83
C ASP A 279 7.30 -2.00 20.40
N GLN A 280 6.09 -2.06 19.85
CA GLN A 280 5.07 -3.04 20.17
C GLN A 280 4.58 -3.70 18.89
N ARG A 281 5.03 -4.93 18.65
CA ARG A 281 4.55 -5.74 17.54
C ARG A 281 3.06 -6.06 17.71
N THR A 282 2.31 -5.91 16.64
CA THR A 282 0.92 -6.38 16.50
C THR A 282 0.88 -7.64 15.65
N ASP A 283 -0.27 -8.31 15.58
CA ASP A 283 -0.45 -9.45 14.67
C ASP A 283 -0.90 -9.02 13.25
N LEU A 284 -0.98 -7.71 12.97
CA LEU A 284 -1.38 -7.21 11.65
C LEU A 284 -0.21 -7.29 10.67
N ILE A 285 -0.51 -7.68 9.44
CA ILE A 285 0.40 -7.62 8.29
C ILE A 285 -0.30 -6.81 7.20
N ILE A 286 0.39 -5.81 6.63
CA ILE A 286 -0.15 -4.96 5.57
C ILE A 286 0.03 -5.63 4.22
N SER A 287 -1.01 -5.64 3.39
CA SER A 287 -0.91 -6.05 2.00
C SER A 287 -0.42 -4.93 1.07
N ASN A 288 0.22 -5.31 -0.03
CA ASN A 288 0.66 -4.40 -1.11
C ASN A 288 -0.31 -4.31 -2.29
N ASP A 289 -1.40 -5.08 -2.24
CA ASP A 289 -2.56 -4.83 -3.09
C ASP A 289 -3.46 -3.75 -2.49
N PRO A 290 -4.29 -3.07 -3.31
CA PRO A 290 -5.13 -2.00 -2.82
C PRO A 290 -6.01 -2.44 -1.66
N ALA A 291 -5.92 -1.70 -0.56
CA ALA A 291 -6.71 -1.89 0.65
C ALA A 291 -6.67 -0.59 1.45
N ALA A 292 -7.70 -0.33 2.26
CA ALA A 292 -7.57 0.71 3.28
C ALA A 292 -6.69 0.18 4.42
N PHE A 293 -6.06 1.09 5.15
CA PHE A 293 -5.45 0.82 6.43
C PHE A 293 -6.09 1.74 7.46
N GLY A 294 -6.37 1.21 8.65
CA GLY A 294 -6.93 1.96 9.77
C GLY A 294 -6.24 1.61 11.07
N ILE A 295 -6.05 2.60 11.94
CA ILE A 295 -5.69 2.41 13.34
C ILE A 295 -6.55 3.33 14.20
N SER A 296 -7.29 2.73 15.13
CA SER A 296 -8.03 3.44 16.16
C SER A 296 -7.37 3.26 17.51
N ALA A 297 -6.98 4.38 18.12
CA ALA A 297 -6.53 4.42 19.50
C ALA A 297 -7.72 4.53 20.43
N THR A 298 -7.79 3.67 21.43
CA THR A 298 -8.87 3.58 22.41
C THR A 298 -8.28 3.70 23.83
N PRO A 299 -9.11 3.88 24.87
CA PRO A 299 -8.62 3.86 26.25
C PRO A 299 -7.89 2.56 26.64
N ASN A 300 -8.16 1.46 25.92
CA ASN A 300 -7.65 0.12 26.21
C ASN A 300 -6.54 -0.35 25.25
N GLY A 301 -6.03 0.51 24.36
CA GLY A 301 -4.99 0.17 23.39
C GLY A 301 -5.43 0.50 21.97
N TYR A 302 -5.01 -0.28 20.98
CA TYR A 302 -5.26 -0.02 19.56
C TYR A 302 -6.07 -1.15 18.91
N ARG A 303 -6.94 -0.77 17.97
CA ARG A 303 -7.50 -1.66 16.95
C ARG A 303 -6.92 -1.25 15.60
N LEU A 304 -6.51 -2.22 14.80
CA LEU A 304 -5.91 -1.99 13.49
C LEU A 304 -6.64 -2.82 12.45
N GLU A 305 -6.81 -2.27 11.26
CA GLU A 305 -7.48 -2.90 10.12
C GLU A 305 -6.67 -2.70 8.83
N ASN A 306 -6.74 -3.70 7.95
CA ASN A 306 -6.28 -3.61 6.57
C ASN A 306 -7.16 -4.50 5.68
N GLY A 307 -8.21 -3.92 5.10
CA GLY A 307 -9.26 -4.70 4.45
C GLY A 307 -9.94 -5.65 5.44
N ASN A 308 -9.99 -6.95 5.14
CA ASN A 308 -10.57 -7.95 6.06
C ASN A 308 -9.61 -8.42 7.16
N ASN A 309 -8.36 -7.95 7.17
CA ASN A 309 -7.39 -8.29 8.23
C ASN A 309 -7.56 -7.30 9.39
N HIS A 310 -7.49 -7.80 10.62
CA HIS A 310 -7.56 -6.97 11.82
C HIS A 310 -6.61 -7.47 12.91
N ALA A 311 -6.15 -6.55 13.76
CA ALA A 311 -5.40 -6.88 14.97
C ALA A 311 -5.79 -5.96 16.12
N MET A 312 -5.53 -6.43 17.33
CA MET A 312 -5.70 -5.64 18.54
C MET A 312 -4.39 -5.63 19.33
N LEU A 313 -4.00 -4.46 19.82
CA LEU A 313 -2.89 -4.29 20.73
C LEU A 313 -3.38 -3.67 22.03
N GLY A 314 -3.54 -4.48 23.07
CA GLY A 314 -4.08 -4.03 24.36
C GLY A 314 -3.12 -3.16 25.17
N GLY A 315 -3.68 -2.46 26.15
CA GLY A 315 -3.00 -1.76 27.24
C GLY A 315 -3.42 -0.29 27.35
N ALA A 316 -3.50 0.21 28.59
CA ALA A 316 -4.07 1.51 28.88
C ALA A 316 -3.17 2.65 28.38
N LEU A 317 -3.76 3.55 27.59
CA LEU A 317 -3.09 4.76 27.11
C LEU A 317 -3.38 5.93 28.07
N PRO A 318 -2.36 6.75 28.40
CA PRO A 318 -2.56 7.90 29.28
C PRO A 318 -3.52 8.90 28.62
N ALA A 319 -4.35 9.56 29.44
CA ALA A 319 -5.14 10.69 28.98
C ALA A 319 -4.21 11.87 28.70
N SER A 320 -3.94 12.11 27.42
CA SER A 320 -3.19 13.24 26.89
C SER A 320 -3.69 13.59 25.49
N SER A 321 -3.03 14.51 24.80
CA SER A 321 -3.37 14.88 23.43
C SER A 321 -2.11 15.04 22.59
N PHE A 322 -2.19 14.66 21.33
CA PHE A 322 -1.19 15.00 20.33
C PHE A 322 -1.58 16.26 19.57
N SER A 323 -0.59 17.03 19.15
CA SER A 323 -0.74 18.27 18.38
C SER A 323 0.29 18.29 17.25
N GLY A 324 -0.18 18.44 16.02
CA GLY A 324 0.64 18.24 14.83
C GLY A 324 1.27 16.85 14.78
N GLY A 325 2.36 16.75 14.02
CA GLY A 325 2.96 15.47 13.69
C GLY A 325 3.51 15.48 12.27
N TYR A 326 3.76 14.31 11.72
CA TYR A 326 4.29 14.14 10.39
C TYR A 326 3.71 12.90 9.72
N ILE A 327 3.53 12.95 8.41
CA ILE A 327 3.16 11.83 7.57
C ILE A 327 4.29 11.64 6.56
N GLY A 328 4.79 10.43 6.41
CA GLY A 328 5.89 10.11 5.51
C GLY A 328 7.14 9.64 6.23
N TYR A 329 8.16 9.32 5.46
CA TYR A 329 9.35 8.63 5.93
C TYR A 329 10.33 9.60 6.61
N ASN A 330 10.68 9.32 7.86
CA ASN A 330 11.79 9.95 8.59
C ASN A 330 11.72 11.50 8.68
N ALA A 331 10.51 12.04 8.80
CA ALA A 331 10.24 13.48 8.74
C ALA A 331 10.69 14.27 10.00
N ASP A 332 11.22 13.60 11.03
CA ASP A 332 11.78 14.24 12.23
C ASP A 332 13.29 14.56 12.13
N GLY A 333 13.97 14.11 11.06
CA GLY A 333 15.34 14.52 10.72
C GLY A 333 16.43 14.08 11.71
N GLY A 334 16.21 13.00 12.47
CA GLY A 334 17.17 12.49 13.46
C GLY A 334 18.48 11.93 12.87
N SER A 335 19.53 11.81 13.70
CA SER A 335 20.89 11.40 13.31
C SER A 335 21.05 9.93 12.89
N TRP A 336 19.97 9.14 12.81
CA TRP A 336 19.97 7.72 12.44
C TRP A 336 19.57 7.51 10.97
N PHE A 337 19.96 8.47 10.12
CA PHE A 337 19.34 8.79 8.83
C PHE A 337 19.63 7.86 7.64
N GLU A 338 20.19 6.67 7.84
CA GLU A 338 20.87 6.00 6.71
C GLU A 338 20.16 4.80 6.08
N GLN A 339 19.15 4.16 6.69
CA GLN A 339 18.60 2.92 6.13
C GLN A 339 17.11 2.70 6.46
N GLY A 340 16.35 2.19 5.48
CA GLY A 340 14.94 1.81 5.56
C GLY A 340 14.04 2.59 4.60
N ARG A 341 13.25 1.89 3.78
CA ARG A 341 12.71 2.43 2.51
C ARG A 341 11.25 2.05 2.35
N ASN A 342 10.38 2.67 3.15
CA ASN A 342 8.95 2.45 3.00
C ASN A 342 8.36 3.32 1.89
N THR A 343 7.43 2.74 1.16
CA THR A 343 6.74 3.35 0.04
C THR A 343 5.24 3.28 0.28
N GLY A 344 4.56 4.43 0.26
CA GLY A 344 3.11 4.50 0.16
C GLY A 344 2.69 5.03 -1.21
N GLN A 345 1.59 4.50 -1.74
CA GLN A 345 0.89 5.01 -2.91
C GLN A 345 -0.56 5.26 -2.53
N TRP A 346 -0.80 6.46 -2.01
CA TRP A 346 -2.03 6.78 -1.33
C TRP A 346 -2.96 7.62 -2.17
N THR A 347 -4.21 7.20 -2.21
CA THR A 347 -5.29 7.97 -2.82
C THR A 347 -5.93 8.95 -1.83
N GLY A 348 -5.80 8.67 -0.52
CA GLY A 348 -6.41 9.48 0.52
C GLY A 348 -5.91 9.18 1.92
N ILE A 349 -6.09 10.16 2.81
CA ILE A 349 -5.73 10.14 4.22
C ILE A 349 -6.92 10.68 5.01
N VAL A 350 -7.22 10.08 6.16
CA VAL A 350 -8.26 10.53 7.10
C VAL A 350 -7.70 10.53 8.52
N ILE A 351 -7.96 11.60 9.28
CA ILE A 351 -7.66 11.68 10.71
C ILE A 351 -8.94 12.14 11.41
N ALA A 352 -9.33 11.40 12.45
CA ALA A 352 -10.43 11.77 13.34
C ALA A 352 -9.96 11.98 14.77
N ASP A 353 -10.57 12.93 15.48
CA ASP A 353 -10.27 13.27 16.88
C ASP A 353 -10.99 12.41 17.91
N GLN A 354 -11.54 11.29 17.46
CA GLN A 354 -12.21 10.30 18.28
C GLN A 354 -11.85 8.89 17.77
N ASP A 355 -11.86 7.91 18.67
CA ASP A 355 -11.81 6.50 18.29
C ASP A 355 -12.99 6.12 17.42
N ALA A 356 -12.73 5.29 16.42
CA ALA A 356 -13.76 4.72 15.59
C ALA A 356 -14.52 3.65 16.40
N THR A 357 -15.83 3.54 16.22
CA THR A 357 -16.53 2.31 16.61
C THR A 357 -16.22 1.19 15.62
N ALA A 358 -16.42 -0.08 15.99
CA ALA A 358 -16.24 -1.19 15.06
C ALA A 358 -17.09 -1.06 13.78
N GLU A 359 -18.28 -0.43 13.88
CA GLU A 359 -19.11 -0.13 12.71
C GLU A 359 -18.47 0.94 11.82
N GLN A 360 -17.91 2.00 12.41
CA GLN A 360 -17.20 3.04 11.65
C GLN A 360 -15.90 2.54 11.01
N GLU A 361 -15.16 1.65 11.67
CA GLU A 361 -13.97 1.02 11.08
C GLU A 361 -14.37 0.26 9.80
N GLN A 362 -15.40 -0.59 9.90
CA GLN A 362 -15.95 -1.35 8.77
C GLN A 362 -16.58 -0.46 7.68
N ASP A 363 -17.20 0.66 8.04
CA ASP A 363 -17.79 1.59 7.08
C ASP A 363 -16.72 2.39 6.33
N PHE A 364 -15.62 2.74 7.00
CA PHE A 364 -14.43 3.32 6.36
C PHE A 364 -13.83 2.34 5.34
N GLU A 365 -13.61 1.09 5.73
CA GLU A 365 -13.10 0.03 4.83
C GLU A 365 -14.04 -0.20 3.64
N ALA A 366 -15.35 -0.24 3.86
CA ALA A 366 -16.35 -0.41 2.81
C ALA A 366 -16.42 0.81 1.85
N ALA A 367 -16.38 2.03 2.37
CA ALA A 367 -16.33 3.25 1.56
C ALA A 367 -15.04 3.31 0.73
N ALA A 368 -13.90 2.94 1.33
CA ALA A 368 -12.64 2.81 0.62
C ALA A 368 -12.71 1.74 -0.49
N ALA A 369 -13.42 0.62 -0.25
CA ALA A 369 -13.59 -0.47 -1.22
C ALA A 369 -14.31 -0.02 -2.47
N VAL A 370 -15.37 0.75 -2.29
CA VAL A 370 -16.08 1.34 -3.43
C VAL A 370 -15.26 2.44 -4.08
N ALA A 371 -14.69 3.35 -3.30
CA ALA A 371 -13.96 4.49 -3.84
C ALA A 371 -12.73 4.07 -4.65
N GLY A 372 -11.98 3.05 -4.19
CA GLY A 372 -10.73 2.58 -4.81
C GLY A 372 -10.85 1.31 -5.65
N ASP A 373 -12.08 0.86 -5.96
CA ASP A 373 -12.36 -0.44 -6.59
C ASP A 373 -11.56 -1.59 -5.98
N HIS A 374 -11.28 -1.59 -4.67
CA HIS A 374 -10.47 -2.65 -4.06
C HIS A 374 -11.32 -3.90 -3.78
N MET A 375 -10.64 -5.05 -3.66
CA MET A 375 -11.29 -6.36 -3.45
C MET A 375 -10.92 -6.87 -2.05
N PRO A 376 -11.73 -6.56 -1.01
CA PRO A 376 -11.48 -7.03 0.34
C PRO A 376 -11.56 -8.54 0.46
N GLN A 377 -12.37 -9.19 -0.40
CA GLN A 377 -12.58 -10.62 -0.39
C GLN A 377 -11.26 -11.40 -0.53
N LEU A 378 -11.26 -12.60 0.06
CA LEU A 378 -10.15 -13.55 0.03
C LEU A 378 -9.77 -13.90 -1.40
N ARG A 379 -8.46 -13.95 -1.65
CA ARG A 379 -7.86 -14.20 -2.97
C ARG A 379 -6.57 -15.01 -2.78
N ASP A 380 -6.13 -15.61 -3.87
CA ASP A 380 -4.81 -16.26 -3.91
C ASP A 380 -3.71 -15.26 -3.50
N THR A 381 -2.65 -15.77 -2.88
CA THR A 381 -1.62 -14.96 -2.21
C THR A 381 -0.25 -15.15 -2.84
N VAL A 382 0.47 -14.05 -3.02
CA VAL A 382 1.90 -14.04 -3.36
C VAL A 382 2.66 -13.31 -2.26
N VAL A 383 3.71 -13.95 -1.75
CA VAL A 383 4.66 -13.37 -0.81
C VAL A 383 6.03 -13.28 -1.48
N ALA A 384 6.71 -12.15 -1.39
CA ALA A 384 8.09 -11.98 -1.81
C ALA A 384 9.00 -11.82 -0.57
N ILE A 385 10.05 -12.64 -0.49
CA ILE A 385 11.09 -12.59 0.54
C ILE A 385 12.41 -12.34 -0.18
N GLY A 386 13.08 -11.23 0.15
CA GLY A 386 14.30 -10.87 -0.57
C GLY A 386 15.06 -9.69 0.01
N ASP A 387 15.95 -9.17 -0.81
CA ASP A 387 16.81 -8.04 -0.49
C ASP A 387 16.47 -6.78 -1.31
N SER A 388 17.45 -5.90 -1.52
CA SER A 388 17.33 -4.65 -2.27
C SER A 388 16.78 -4.82 -3.67
N ARG A 389 17.06 -5.96 -4.31
CA ARG A 389 16.59 -6.25 -5.67
C ARG A 389 15.12 -6.66 -5.73
N THR A 390 14.51 -6.90 -4.57
CA THR A 390 13.06 -7.14 -4.42
C THR A 390 12.36 -5.95 -3.77
N GLU A 391 12.97 -5.29 -2.78
CA GLU A 391 12.41 -4.07 -2.17
C GLU A 391 12.31 -2.92 -3.18
N GLY A 392 13.26 -2.83 -4.14
CA GLY A 392 13.24 -1.87 -5.23
C GLY A 392 14.34 -0.81 -5.14
N TYR A 393 15.59 -1.24 -4.92
CA TYR A 393 16.71 -0.31 -4.79
C TYR A 393 16.85 0.65 -5.96
N GLY A 394 16.94 1.94 -5.65
CA GLY A 394 17.05 3.00 -6.65
C GLY A 394 15.79 3.22 -7.50
N LEU A 395 14.65 2.58 -7.19
CA LEU A 395 13.38 2.88 -7.83
C LEU A 395 12.68 4.06 -7.15
N SER A 396 12.00 4.87 -7.96
CA SER A 396 11.12 5.93 -7.47
C SER A 396 9.72 5.36 -7.27
N ASP A 397 8.93 5.94 -6.36
CA ASP A 397 7.49 5.69 -6.24
C ASP A 397 7.08 4.21 -6.01
N GLY A 398 8.03 3.36 -5.57
CA GLY A 398 7.81 1.96 -5.16
C GLY A 398 7.39 1.02 -6.28
N THR A 399 7.82 1.28 -7.50
CA THR A 399 7.49 0.46 -8.67
C THR A 399 8.37 -0.80 -8.77
N ASN A 400 8.60 -1.47 -7.64
CA ASN A 400 9.35 -2.71 -7.53
C ASN A 400 8.63 -3.90 -8.19
N TRP A 401 9.35 -5.00 -8.41
CA TRP A 401 8.81 -6.10 -9.22
C TRP A 401 7.59 -6.77 -8.58
N PRO A 402 7.50 -6.99 -7.24
CA PRO A 402 6.27 -7.52 -6.64
C PRO A 402 5.09 -6.57 -6.84
N TYR A 403 5.33 -5.26 -6.78
CA TYR A 403 4.31 -4.24 -6.97
C TYR A 403 3.78 -4.22 -8.41
N VAL A 404 4.66 -4.07 -9.41
CA VAL A 404 4.24 -3.97 -10.83
C VAL A 404 3.73 -5.30 -11.39
N MET A 405 4.09 -6.44 -10.79
CA MET A 405 3.52 -7.75 -11.16
C MET A 405 2.00 -7.80 -10.94
N GLN A 406 1.42 -6.93 -10.11
CA GLN A 406 -0.03 -6.85 -9.91
C GLN A 406 -0.78 -6.36 -11.16
N ARG A 407 -0.09 -5.87 -12.20
CA ARG A 407 -0.70 -5.56 -13.50
C ARG A 407 -1.24 -6.79 -14.23
N TYR A 408 -0.80 -7.99 -13.85
CA TYR A 408 -1.17 -9.23 -14.53
C TYR A 408 -2.36 -9.97 -13.91
N ALA A 409 -2.67 -9.73 -12.64
CA ALA A 409 -3.84 -10.31 -11.95
C ALA A 409 -4.10 -9.62 -10.61
N ARG A 410 -5.28 -9.86 -10.04
CA ARG A 410 -5.68 -9.36 -8.72
C ARG A 410 -5.52 -10.44 -7.65
N TYR A 411 -4.32 -10.60 -7.11
CA TYR A 411 -4.01 -11.47 -5.97
C TYR A 411 -3.71 -10.63 -4.72
N LYS A 412 -3.65 -11.27 -3.54
CA LYS A 412 -3.12 -10.64 -2.32
C LYS A 412 -1.60 -10.62 -2.39
N SER A 413 -1.01 -9.42 -2.38
CA SER A 413 0.44 -9.23 -2.56
C SER A 413 1.07 -8.84 -1.24
N TYR A 414 2.22 -9.44 -0.90
CA TYR A 414 3.02 -9.10 0.28
C TYR A 414 4.50 -9.10 -0.10
N ASN A 415 5.20 -8.03 0.18
CA ASN A 415 6.61 -7.82 -0.12
C ASN A 415 7.32 -7.57 1.21
N PHE A 416 7.97 -8.61 1.71
CA PHE A 416 8.74 -8.53 2.95
C PHE A 416 10.21 -8.21 2.72
N ALA A 417 10.62 -7.98 1.47
CA ALA A 417 12.01 -7.72 1.16
C ALA A 417 12.50 -6.42 1.79
N VAL A 418 13.77 -6.42 2.18
CA VAL A 418 14.43 -5.27 2.80
C VAL A 418 15.82 -5.11 2.20
N SER A 419 16.14 -3.91 1.72
CA SER A 419 17.46 -3.59 1.18
C SER A 419 18.57 -3.87 2.20
N GLY A 420 19.63 -4.50 1.73
CA GLY A 420 20.77 -4.90 2.56
C GLY A 420 20.52 -6.12 3.44
N ALA A 421 19.33 -6.74 3.42
CA ALA A 421 19.06 -7.94 4.20
C ALA A 421 20.00 -9.10 3.79
N THR A 422 20.70 -9.64 4.78
CA THR A 422 21.40 -10.94 4.68
C THR A 422 20.39 -12.09 4.77
N THR A 423 20.78 -13.29 4.35
CA THR A 423 19.92 -14.49 4.46
C THR A 423 19.56 -14.82 5.91
N LYS A 424 20.41 -14.44 6.86
CA LYS A 424 20.12 -14.54 8.30
C LYS A 424 18.96 -13.64 8.71
N GLN A 425 18.93 -12.40 8.21
CA GLN A 425 17.82 -11.46 8.49
C GLN A 425 16.57 -11.83 7.70
N MET A 426 16.70 -12.41 6.51
CA MET A 426 15.56 -12.92 5.75
C MET A 426 14.79 -14.02 6.50
N LEU A 427 15.42 -14.75 7.44
CA LEU A 427 14.72 -15.70 8.32
C LEU A 427 13.69 -15.02 9.22
N ASP A 428 13.91 -13.77 9.59
CA ASP A 428 13.00 -12.99 10.44
C ASP A 428 11.74 -12.54 9.68
N MET A 429 11.77 -12.56 8.34
CA MET A 429 10.60 -12.28 7.48
C MET A 429 9.63 -13.48 7.40
N VAL A 430 10.12 -14.70 7.66
CA VAL A 430 9.35 -15.94 7.48
C VAL A 430 8.13 -16.06 8.41
N PRO A 431 8.18 -15.66 9.70
CA PRO A 431 7.01 -15.70 10.58
C PRO A 431 5.78 -14.94 10.05
N ALA A 432 5.95 -13.78 9.41
CA ALA A 432 4.83 -13.07 8.78
C ALA A 432 4.23 -13.87 7.61
N ALA A 433 5.08 -14.45 6.76
CA ALA A 433 4.62 -15.36 5.71
C ALA A 433 3.89 -16.59 6.30
N GLU A 434 4.39 -17.19 7.38
CA GLU A 434 3.72 -18.30 8.05
C GLU A 434 2.36 -17.92 8.64
N ALA A 435 2.22 -16.71 9.18
CA ALA A 435 0.93 -16.20 9.66
C ALA A 435 -0.10 -16.07 8.52
N LEU A 436 0.33 -15.54 7.36
CA LEU A 436 -0.50 -15.48 6.15
C LEU A 436 -0.84 -16.87 5.59
N ALA A 437 -0.06 -17.88 5.93
CA ALA A 437 -0.35 -19.26 5.56
C ALA A 437 -1.62 -19.83 6.23
N GLY A 438 -2.16 -19.15 7.24
CA GLY A 438 -3.47 -19.46 7.80
C GLY A 438 -4.64 -19.03 6.90
N HIS A 439 -4.43 -18.04 6.01
CA HIS A 439 -5.47 -17.53 5.14
C HIS A 439 -5.85 -18.56 4.05
N PRO A 440 -7.11 -18.61 3.62
CA PRO A 440 -7.54 -19.51 2.54
C PRO A 440 -6.97 -19.08 1.18
N GLY A 441 -7.10 -19.96 0.18
CA GLY A 441 -6.58 -19.74 -1.17
C GLY A 441 -5.21 -20.37 -1.41
N ARG A 442 -4.78 -20.34 -2.66
CA ARG A 442 -3.47 -20.83 -3.09
C ARG A 442 -2.41 -19.81 -2.77
N LYS A 443 -1.21 -20.28 -2.47
CA LYS A 443 -0.12 -19.45 -1.95
C LYS A 443 1.17 -19.70 -2.68
N VAL A 444 1.81 -18.64 -3.15
CA VAL A 444 3.15 -18.68 -3.74
C VAL A 444 4.08 -17.83 -2.89
N ALA A 445 5.26 -18.36 -2.58
CA ALA A 445 6.33 -17.58 -1.99
C ALA A 445 7.49 -17.50 -2.98
N VAL A 446 7.91 -16.29 -3.32
CA VAL A 446 9.04 -16.01 -4.20
C VAL A 446 10.23 -15.59 -3.34
N VAL A 447 11.32 -16.36 -3.38
CA VAL A 447 12.53 -16.11 -2.60
C VAL A 447 13.66 -15.66 -3.52
N PHE A 448 14.27 -14.51 -3.22
CA PHE A 448 15.40 -13.97 -3.97
C PHE A 448 16.42 -13.28 -3.04
N GLY A 449 17.58 -13.89 -2.83
CA GLY A 449 18.61 -13.33 -1.96
C GLY A 449 19.90 -14.15 -1.90
N GLY A 450 20.89 -13.61 -1.20
CA GLY A 450 22.22 -14.24 -1.04
C GLY A 450 23.38 -13.30 -1.39
N PHE A 451 23.14 -12.24 -2.17
CA PHE A 451 24.18 -11.28 -2.54
C PHE A 451 24.74 -10.51 -1.34
N ASN A 452 23.90 -10.07 -0.39
CA ASN A 452 24.38 -9.35 0.78
C ASN A 452 25.26 -10.21 1.70
N ASP A 453 25.04 -11.52 1.75
CA ASP A 453 25.93 -12.43 2.49
C ASP A 453 27.36 -12.35 1.96
N HIS A 454 27.54 -12.27 0.64
CA HIS A 454 28.84 -12.05 0.02
C HIS A 454 29.46 -10.72 0.46
N LEU A 455 28.69 -9.62 0.42
CA LEU A 455 29.15 -8.29 0.85
C LEU A 455 29.56 -8.25 2.33
N HIS A 456 28.87 -9.03 3.17
CA HIS A 456 29.13 -9.14 4.61
C HIS A 456 30.11 -10.26 4.98
N HIS A 457 30.75 -10.91 4.01
CA HIS A 457 31.69 -12.02 4.20
C HIS A 457 31.11 -13.23 4.96
N ILE A 458 29.81 -13.44 4.85
CA ILE A 458 29.13 -14.64 5.34
C ILE A 458 29.47 -15.80 4.39
N GLY A 459 29.77 -16.97 4.97
CA GLY A 459 30.21 -18.13 4.20
C GLY A 459 29.09 -18.70 3.33
N THR A 460 29.40 -19.07 2.09
CA THR A 460 28.42 -19.64 1.14
C THR A 460 27.64 -20.84 1.67
N GLY A 461 28.26 -21.67 2.53
CA GLY A 461 27.56 -22.78 3.19
C GLY A 461 26.46 -22.31 4.16
N GLU A 462 26.68 -21.19 4.86
CA GLU A 462 25.68 -20.56 5.72
C GLU A 462 24.56 -19.92 4.88
N THR A 463 24.90 -19.25 3.78
CA THR A 463 23.92 -18.73 2.81
C THR A 463 22.99 -19.83 2.29
N VAL A 464 23.57 -20.95 1.83
CA VAL A 464 22.80 -22.13 1.37
C VAL A 464 21.94 -22.70 2.49
N HIS A 465 22.48 -22.81 3.71
CA HIS A 465 21.74 -23.31 4.86
C HIS A 465 20.51 -22.44 5.18
N ASN A 466 20.69 -21.12 5.24
CA ASN A 466 19.63 -20.17 5.56
C ASN A 466 18.54 -20.15 4.48
N LEU A 467 18.90 -20.09 3.19
CA LEU A 467 17.93 -20.14 2.09
C LEU A 467 17.20 -21.49 2.03
N GLY A 468 17.90 -22.59 2.31
CA GLY A 468 17.29 -23.91 2.45
C GLY A 468 16.28 -23.95 3.60
N HIS A 469 16.59 -23.33 4.73
CA HIS A 469 15.70 -23.24 5.88
C HIS A 469 14.48 -22.36 5.59
N ILE A 470 14.66 -21.20 4.95
CA ILE A 470 13.58 -20.30 4.52
C ILE A 470 12.62 -21.05 3.60
N THR A 471 13.12 -21.64 2.51
CA THR A 471 12.29 -22.35 1.53
C THR A 471 11.58 -23.56 2.15
N SER A 472 12.26 -24.34 3.00
CA SER A 472 11.66 -25.48 3.70
C SER A 472 10.51 -25.06 4.62
N ARG A 473 10.67 -23.97 5.38
CA ARG A 473 9.60 -23.44 6.27
C ARG A 473 8.39 -22.98 5.47
N LEU A 474 8.60 -22.25 4.37
CA LEU A 474 7.52 -21.78 3.49
C LEU A 474 6.75 -22.97 2.88
N LYS A 475 7.45 -24.00 2.38
CA LYS A 475 6.78 -25.22 1.89
C LYS A 475 5.98 -25.91 2.99
N LYS A 476 6.54 -26.02 4.19
CA LYS A 476 5.84 -26.61 5.35
C LYS A 476 4.59 -25.82 5.73
N ALA A 477 4.60 -24.51 5.54
CA ALA A 477 3.44 -23.63 5.75
C ALA A 477 2.40 -23.73 4.61
N GLY A 478 2.69 -24.46 3.52
CA GLY A 478 1.76 -24.72 2.42
C GLY A 478 1.92 -23.79 1.21
N TYR A 479 3.04 -23.07 1.11
CA TYR A 479 3.38 -22.29 -0.08
C TYR A 479 3.94 -23.19 -1.20
N HIS A 480 3.56 -22.90 -2.44
CA HIS A 480 4.35 -23.24 -3.61
C HIS A 480 5.55 -22.29 -3.68
N VAL A 481 6.76 -22.82 -3.59
CA VAL A 481 7.96 -21.98 -3.49
C VAL A 481 8.60 -21.78 -4.85
N ALA A 482 8.67 -20.54 -5.30
CA ALA A 482 9.48 -20.11 -6.43
C ALA A 482 10.81 -19.53 -5.91
N PHE A 483 11.93 -19.96 -6.49
CA PHE A 483 13.25 -19.46 -6.16
C PHE A 483 13.85 -18.75 -7.37
N ILE A 484 14.22 -17.47 -7.21
CA ILE A 484 14.93 -16.72 -8.24
C ILE A 484 16.42 -16.98 -8.07
N ASP A 485 17.03 -17.47 -9.14
CA ASP A 485 18.45 -17.77 -9.17
C ASP A 485 19.29 -16.49 -9.05
N GLU A 486 20.48 -16.58 -8.48
CA GLU A 486 21.29 -15.39 -8.18
C GLU A 486 21.94 -14.80 -9.44
N ALA A 487 22.07 -13.47 -9.54
CA ALA A 487 22.54 -12.77 -10.75
C ALA A 487 24.03 -13.01 -11.06
N ASN A 488 24.47 -12.64 -12.26
CA ASN A 488 25.88 -12.70 -12.69
C ASN A 488 26.75 -11.57 -12.09
N THR A 489 26.33 -10.98 -10.97
CA THR A 489 27.09 -9.95 -10.26
C THR A 489 28.36 -10.56 -9.66
N GLN A 490 29.46 -9.83 -9.74
CA GLN A 490 30.75 -10.32 -9.24
C GLN A 490 30.66 -10.69 -7.74
N GLY A 491 31.10 -11.90 -7.41
CA GLY A 491 31.13 -12.39 -6.03
C GLY A 491 29.82 -12.99 -5.52
N ALA A 492 28.71 -12.84 -6.27
CA ALA A 492 27.44 -13.45 -5.92
C ALA A 492 27.56 -15.00 -5.86
N PRO A 493 26.91 -15.67 -4.88
CA PRO A 493 27.04 -17.11 -4.67
C PRO A 493 26.32 -18.00 -5.70
N ARG A 494 26.07 -17.51 -6.92
CA ARG A 494 25.23 -18.13 -7.96
C ARG A 494 25.45 -19.63 -8.13
N LYS A 495 26.66 -20.05 -8.49
CA LYS A 495 26.96 -21.49 -8.71
C LYS A 495 26.62 -22.36 -7.50
N ALA A 496 26.85 -21.87 -6.28
CA ALA A 496 26.57 -22.65 -5.09
C ALA A 496 25.07 -22.73 -4.80
N LEU A 497 24.31 -21.68 -5.10
CA LEU A 497 22.86 -21.66 -4.97
C LEU A 497 22.20 -22.55 -6.01
N THR A 498 22.57 -22.46 -7.30
CA THR A 498 22.08 -23.37 -8.36
C THR A 498 22.36 -24.83 -8.00
N ASN A 499 23.60 -25.17 -7.61
CA ASN A 499 23.92 -26.52 -7.14
C ASN A 499 23.10 -26.95 -5.91
N ALA A 500 22.76 -26.02 -5.01
CA ALA A 500 21.98 -26.31 -3.83
C ALA A 500 20.50 -26.56 -4.16
N VAL A 501 19.95 -25.93 -5.19
CA VAL A 501 18.62 -26.25 -5.73
C VAL A 501 18.65 -27.63 -6.39
N GLU A 502 19.62 -27.91 -7.26
CA GLU A 502 19.81 -29.21 -7.91
C GLU A 502 19.97 -30.38 -6.91
N ASP A 503 20.74 -30.16 -5.85
CA ASP A 503 20.97 -31.13 -4.77
C ASP A 503 19.76 -31.26 -3.79
N GLY A 504 18.73 -30.40 -3.93
CA GLY A 504 17.56 -30.36 -3.06
C GLY A 504 17.80 -29.76 -1.66
N LYS A 505 18.92 -29.06 -1.45
CA LYS A 505 19.21 -28.33 -0.20
C LYS A 505 18.38 -27.04 -0.09
N ILE A 506 18.14 -26.39 -1.22
CA ILE A 506 17.13 -25.33 -1.36
C ILE A 506 15.94 -25.97 -2.05
N THR A 507 14.82 -26.09 -1.33
CA THR A 507 13.64 -26.78 -1.86
C THR A 507 12.74 -25.80 -2.58
N ALA A 508 12.82 -25.75 -3.90
CA ALA A 508 11.90 -24.97 -4.74
C ALA A 508 10.94 -25.90 -5.50
N ASP A 509 9.71 -25.44 -5.73
CA ASP A 509 8.77 -26.05 -6.68
C ASP A 509 8.92 -25.45 -8.08
N THR A 510 9.51 -24.25 -8.17
CA THR A 510 9.81 -23.55 -9.43
C THR A 510 11.13 -22.81 -9.28
N GLU A 511 12.07 -23.05 -10.18
CA GLU A 511 13.34 -22.33 -10.26
C GLU A 511 13.28 -21.34 -11.42
N LEU A 512 13.68 -20.10 -11.17
CA LEU A 512 13.60 -18.99 -12.12
C LEU A 512 14.99 -18.44 -12.37
N ASP A 513 15.62 -18.80 -13.48
CA ASP A 513 16.93 -18.28 -13.86
C ASP A 513 16.84 -17.23 -14.97
N LEU A 514 16.60 -15.97 -14.56
CA LEU A 514 16.54 -14.82 -15.47
C LEU A 514 17.91 -14.29 -15.88
N PHE A 515 18.98 -14.90 -15.38
CA PHE A 515 20.35 -14.40 -15.53
C PHE A 515 21.23 -15.35 -16.36
N SER A 516 20.68 -16.47 -16.83
CA SER A 516 21.41 -17.38 -17.71
C SER A 516 21.73 -16.73 -19.08
N SER A 517 22.75 -17.26 -19.76
CA SER A 517 23.16 -16.75 -21.07
C SER A 517 22.00 -16.78 -22.08
N GLY A 518 21.63 -15.62 -22.61
CA GLY A 518 20.52 -15.46 -23.56
C GLY A 518 19.28 -14.84 -22.95
N GLU A 519 19.19 -14.77 -21.62
CA GLU A 519 18.11 -14.08 -20.92
C GLU A 519 18.30 -12.55 -20.93
N PRO A 520 17.21 -11.76 -20.86
CA PRO A 520 17.29 -10.31 -20.95
C PRO A 520 18.15 -9.65 -19.87
N LEU A 521 18.28 -10.27 -18.69
CA LEU A 521 19.03 -9.76 -17.54
C LEU A 521 20.41 -10.42 -17.37
N ALA A 522 20.87 -11.21 -18.34
CA ALA A 522 22.15 -11.93 -18.25
C ALA A 522 23.36 -11.00 -18.10
N ASP A 523 23.36 -9.86 -18.80
CA ASP A 523 24.45 -8.89 -18.79
C ASP A 523 24.19 -7.77 -17.78
N VAL A 524 24.83 -7.85 -16.61
CA VAL A 524 24.76 -6.83 -15.54
C VAL A 524 25.41 -5.50 -15.93
N LEU A 525 26.12 -5.43 -17.06
CA LEU A 525 26.69 -4.20 -17.60
C LEU A 525 25.71 -3.45 -18.51
N ASP A 526 24.59 -4.07 -18.89
CA ASP A 526 23.55 -3.44 -19.70
C ASP A 526 22.74 -2.43 -18.87
N GLN A 527 23.20 -1.17 -18.89
CA GLN A 527 22.56 -0.05 -18.17
C GLN A 527 21.16 0.30 -18.67
N THR A 528 20.67 -0.32 -19.75
CA THR A 528 19.26 -0.21 -20.13
C THR A 528 18.34 -0.98 -19.18
N LYS A 529 18.88 -1.95 -18.43
CA LYS A 529 18.12 -2.80 -17.48
C LYS A 529 18.70 -2.84 -16.07
N TRP A 530 19.95 -2.41 -15.91
CA TRP A 530 20.66 -2.37 -14.63
C TRP A 530 21.07 -0.95 -14.27
N LEU A 531 21.20 -0.68 -12.97
CA LEU A 531 21.92 0.49 -12.49
C LEU A 531 23.42 0.33 -12.75
N ALA A 532 24.15 1.45 -12.75
CA ALA A 532 25.59 1.46 -13.00
C ALA A 532 26.42 0.68 -11.94
N ASP A 533 25.80 0.28 -10.82
CA ASP A 533 26.44 -0.52 -9.77
C ASP A 533 26.53 -2.02 -10.09
N THR A 534 25.98 -2.48 -11.22
CA THR A 534 26.00 -3.88 -11.68
C THR A 534 25.35 -4.89 -10.73
N THR A 535 24.55 -4.40 -9.78
CA THR A 535 23.91 -5.18 -8.71
C THR A 535 22.40 -5.03 -8.73
N HIS A 536 21.91 -3.82 -9.00
CA HIS A 536 20.50 -3.50 -8.89
C HIS A 536 19.86 -3.34 -10.27
N PRO A 537 18.77 -4.05 -10.57
CA PRO A 537 17.96 -3.78 -11.75
C PRO A 537 17.40 -2.35 -11.70
N ASN A 538 17.34 -1.67 -12.84
CA ASN A 538 16.56 -0.43 -12.97
C ASN A 538 15.08 -0.76 -13.19
N GLN A 539 14.23 0.26 -13.44
CA GLN A 539 12.79 0.02 -13.66
C GLN A 539 12.50 -1.02 -14.75
N ALA A 540 13.19 -0.95 -15.89
CA ALA A 540 12.98 -1.91 -16.98
C ALA A 540 13.40 -3.33 -16.56
N GLY A 541 14.43 -3.46 -15.74
CA GLY A 541 14.83 -4.73 -15.14
C GLY A 541 13.76 -5.29 -14.18
N HIS A 542 13.17 -4.45 -13.33
CA HIS A 542 12.07 -4.84 -12.46
C HIS A 542 10.81 -5.27 -13.25
N ASP A 543 10.49 -4.60 -14.34
CA ASP A 543 9.38 -4.98 -15.23
C ASP A 543 9.62 -6.37 -15.87
N ILE A 544 10.88 -6.68 -16.25
CA ILE A 544 11.25 -8.00 -16.76
C ILE A 544 11.10 -9.08 -15.69
N ILE A 545 11.55 -8.82 -14.46
CA ILE A 545 11.41 -9.76 -13.33
C ILE A 545 9.92 -10.02 -13.07
N ALA A 546 9.12 -8.96 -12.95
CA ALA A 546 7.69 -9.07 -12.68
C ALA A 546 6.96 -9.95 -13.72
N ARG A 547 7.24 -9.71 -15.01
CA ARG A 547 6.67 -10.51 -16.10
C ARG A 547 7.09 -11.97 -16.02
N ASN A 548 8.39 -12.24 -15.88
CA ASN A 548 8.91 -13.60 -15.85
C ASN A 548 8.41 -14.39 -14.63
N VAL A 549 8.40 -13.77 -13.44
CA VAL A 549 7.85 -14.41 -12.23
C VAL A 549 6.37 -14.75 -12.46
N TRP A 550 5.57 -13.80 -12.94
CA TRP A 550 4.15 -14.05 -13.20
C TRP A 550 3.92 -15.18 -14.20
N GLU A 551 4.60 -15.15 -15.35
CA GLU A 551 4.49 -16.17 -16.41
C GLU A 551 4.75 -17.59 -15.88
N ASN A 552 5.61 -17.74 -14.88
CA ASN A 552 5.96 -19.04 -14.30
C ASN A 552 5.11 -19.47 -13.09
N ILE A 553 4.44 -18.54 -12.40
CA ILE A 553 3.59 -18.88 -11.24
C ILE A 553 2.09 -18.87 -11.56
N ALA A 554 1.66 -18.21 -12.63
CA ALA A 554 0.24 -17.98 -12.94
C ALA A 554 -0.57 -19.28 -13.08
N ASP A 555 0.03 -20.34 -13.61
CA ASP A 555 -0.65 -21.63 -13.80
C ASP A 555 -0.92 -22.35 -12.47
N PHE A 556 -0.18 -22.04 -11.41
CA PHE A 556 -0.50 -22.54 -10.07
C PHE A 556 -1.85 -22.00 -9.58
N PHE A 557 -2.20 -20.77 -9.93
CA PHE A 557 -3.48 -20.14 -9.56
C PHE A 557 -4.68 -20.63 -10.39
N LYS A 558 -4.46 -21.35 -11.50
CA LYS A 558 -5.53 -21.90 -12.34
C LYS A 558 -5.96 -23.33 -11.97
N LYS A 559 -5.14 -24.04 -11.19
CA LYS A 559 -5.31 -25.47 -10.83
C LYS A 559 -6.16 -25.64 -9.60
#